data_AF-A0A1F9RSU7-F1
#
_entry.id   AF-A0A1F9RSU7-F1
#
_cell.length_a   1.000
_cell.length_b   1.000
_cell.length_c   1.000
_cell.angle_alpha   90.00
_cell.angle_beta   90.00
_cell.angle_gamma   90.00
#
_symmetry.space_group_name_H-M   'P 1'
#
loop_
_entity.id
_entity.type
_entity.pdbx_description
1 polymer ?
#
loop_
_entity_poly.entity_id
_entity_poly.type
_entity_poly.pdbx_seq_one_letter_code
_entity_poly.pdbx_strand_id
1 'polypeptide(L)'
;MKPTQYFSKEYLEHCRTLSPEQIVRFLEDFRLLHGRESPPARSRLISLKVPEPLLAAFKTKAQSIGIPYQTQIKRLMTRWLFDPD
;
A
#
# COMPACT_ATOMS: atom_id res chain seq x y z
N MET A 1 3.05 -0.08 -20.97
CA MET A 1 4.10 0.84 -21.46
C MET A 1 4.27 1.92 -20.39
N LYS A 2 5.45 2.08 -19.78
CA LYS A 2 5.67 3.21 -18.84
C LYS A 2 5.71 4.50 -19.69
N PRO A 3 5.04 5.60 -19.29
CA PRO A 3 5.13 6.85 -20.03
C PRO A 3 6.59 7.33 -20.04
N THR A 4 7.11 7.60 -21.23
CA THR A 4 8.45 8.16 -21.39
C THR A 4 8.38 9.65 -21.09
N GLN A 5 9.13 10.10 -20.08
CA GLN A 5 9.26 11.51 -19.75
C GLN A 5 10.29 12.15 -20.71
N TYR A 6 9.92 13.26 -21.34
CA TYR A 6 10.81 14.05 -22.19
C TYR A 6 11.24 15.31 -21.44
N PHE A 7 12.51 15.67 -21.57
CA PHE A 7 13.08 16.91 -21.01
C PHE A 7 13.61 17.78 -22.15
N SER A 8 13.42 19.09 -22.03
CA SER A 8 13.94 20.04 -23.01
C SER A 8 15.46 20.17 -22.91
N LYS A 9 16.10 20.69 -23.95
CA LYS A 9 17.56 20.92 -23.93
C LYS A 9 17.94 21.94 -22.86
N GLU A 10 17.16 23.00 -22.73
CA GLU A 10 17.36 24.09 -21.78
C GLU A 10 17.31 23.57 -20.34
N TYR A 11 16.38 22.65 -20.05
CA TYR A 11 16.30 21.97 -18.77
C TYR A 11 17.56 21.16 -18.47
N LEU A 12 18.06 20.40 -19.46
CA LEU A 12 19.27 19.59 -19.28
C LEU A 12 20.51 20.45 -19.08
N GLU A 13 20.64 21.58 -19.79
CA GLU A 13 21.73 22.53 -19.57
C GLU A 13 21.68 23.13 -18.17
N HIS A 14 20.49 23.49 -17.68
CA HIS A 14 20.32 23.98 -16.32
C HIS A 14 20.69 22.91 -15.27
N CYS A 15 20.34 21.64 -15.49
CA CYS A 15 20.74 20.56 -14.58
C CYS A 15 22.26 20.41 -14.46
N ARG A 16 23.02 20.72 -15.53
CA ARG A 16 24.49 20.65 -15.50
C ARG A 16 25.15 21.75 -14.68
N THR A 17 24.42 22.82 -14.36
CA THR A 17 24.95 23.94 -13.56
C THR A 17 24.62 23.84 -12.07
N LEU A 18 23.92 22.79 -11.64
CA LEU A 18 23.54 22.60 -10.25
C LEU A 18 24.75 22.32 -9.35
N SER A 19 24.74 22.93 -8.16
CA SER A 19 25.73 22.64 -7.13
C SER A 19 25.47 21.28 -6.45
N PRO A 20 26.48 20.65 -5.84
CA PRO A 20 26.31 19.42 -5.08
C PRO A 20 25.20 19.51 -4.02
N GLU A 21 25.08 20.64 -3.32
CA GLU A 21 24.07 20.86 -2.27
C GLU A 21 22.66 20.89 -2.86
N GLN A 22 22.50 21.51 -4.02
CA GLN A 22 21.21 21.55 -4.73
C GLN A 22 20.80 20.16 -5.21
N ILE A 23 21.76 19.35 -5.68
CA ILE A 23 21.51 17.96 -6.07
C ILE A 23 21.06 17.14 -4.87
N VAL A 24 21.77 17.23 -3.74
CA VAL A 24 21.40 16.51 -2.51
C VAL A 24 20.02 16.92 -2.03
N ARG A 25 19.71 18.22 -2.06
CA ARG A 25 18.39 18.72 -1.66
C ARG A 25 17.28 18.17 -2.55
N PHE A 26 17.49 18.21 -3.88
CA PHE A 26 16.55 17.63 -4.84
C PHE A 26 16.28 16.14 -4.58
N LEU A 27 17.34 15.36 -4.35
CA LEU A 27 17.20 13.92 -4.10
C LEU A 27 16.42 13.62 -2.82
N GLU A 28 16.65 14.38 -1.75
CA GLU A 28 15.91 14.21 -0.49
C GLU A 28 14.45 14.64 -0.64
N ASP A 29 14.19 15.77 -1.29
CA ASP A 29 12.82 16.24 -1.55
C ASP A 29 12.06 15.24 -2.44
N PHE A 30 12.72 14.67 -3.45
CA PHE A 30 12.17 13.61 -4.31
C PHE A 30 11.90 12.33 -3.51
N ARG A 31 12.82 11.92 -2.63
CA ARG A 31 12.65 10.76 -1.76
C ARG A 31 11.49 10.95 -0.79
N LEU A 32 11.31 12.13 -0.21
CA LEU A 32 10.20 12.43 0.69
C LEU A 32 8.86 12.48 -0.05
N LEU A 33 8.85 13.03 -1.27
CA LEU A 33 7.67 13.08 -2.13
C LEU A 33 7.18 11.67 -2.50
N HIS A 34 8.10 10.77 -2.84
CA HIS A 34 7.78 9.39 -3.24
C HIS A 34 7.81 8.36 -2.10
N GLY A 35 8.39 8.70 -0.96
CA GLY A 35 8.57 7.80 0.17
C GLY A 35 7.37 7.71 1.11
N ARG A 36 6.34 8.54 0.92
CA ARG A 36 5.19 8.60 1.84
C ARG A 36 4.16 7.50 1.68
N GLU A 37 4.23 6.67 0.66
CA GLU A 37 3.33 5.52 0.55
C GLU A 37 4.12 4.33 0.04
N SER A 38 4.48 3.40 0.94
CA SER A 38 4.49 2.01 0.50
C SER A 38 3.11 1.80 -0.13
N PRO A 39 3.01 1.46 -1.43
CA PRO A 39 1.71 1.20 -2.02
C PRO A 39 0.99 0.19 -1.11
N PRO A 40 -0.32 0.37 -0.83
CA PRO A 40 -1.03 -0.49 0.10
C PRO A 40 -0.68 -1.93 -0.21
N ALA A 41 -0.16 -2.64 0.80
CA ALA A 41 0.41 -3.96 0.62
C ALA A 41 -0.55 -4.79 -0.23
N ARG A 42 -0.06 -5.26 -1.39
CA ARG A 42 -0.92 -5.93 -2.38
C ARG A 42 -1.64 -7.08 -1.68
N SER A 43 -2.97 -7.06 -1.73
CA SER A 43 -3.76 -8.16 -1.19
C SER A 43 -3.58 -9.39 -2.07
N ARG A 44 -3.24 -10.52 -1.46
CA ARG A 44 -3.15 -11.82 -2.13
C ARG A 44 -4.35 -12.67 -1.69
N LEU A 45 -5.05 -13.25 -2.66
CA LEU A 45 -6.11 -14.22 -2.38
C LEU A 45 -5.51 -15.49 -1.78
N ILE A 46 -6.21 -16.04 -0.79
CA ILE A 46 -5.89 -17.32 -0.17
C ILE A 46 -7.06 -18.28 -0.38
N SER A 47 -6.74 -19.55 -0.60
CA SER A 47 -7.74 -20.62 -0.52
C SER A 47 -7.71 -21.19 0.89
N LEU A 48 -8.85 -21.22 1.56
CA LEU A 48 -9.01 -21.74 2.92
C LEU A 48 -10.22 -22.67 2.94
N LYS A 49 -10.02 -23.94 3.32
CA LYS A 49 -11.13 -24.87 3.54
C LYS A 49 -11.76 -24.59 4.91
N VAL A 50 -13.07 -24.39 4.94
CA VAL A 50 -13.85 -24.19 6.17
C VAL A 50 -15.16 -24.98 6.06
N PRO A 51 -15.71 -25.50 7.17
CA PRO A 51 -17.04 -26.09 7.17
C PRO A 51 -18.09 -25.09 6.68
N GLU A 52 -18.98 -25.53 5.79
CA GLU A 52 -20.03 -24.67 5.22
C GLU A 52 -20.96 -24.05 6.29
N PRO A 53 -21.42 -24.80 7.31
CA PRO A 53 -22.29 -24.23 8.35
C PRO A 53 -21.59 -23.11 9.13
N LEU A 54 -20.28 -23.28 9.37
CA LEU A 54 -19.46 -22.28 10.07
C LEU A 54 -19.33 -21.02 9.22
N LEU A 55 -19.03 -21.15 7.93
CA LEU A 55 -18.90 -20.01 7.03
C LEU A 55 -20.22 -19.25 6.88
N ALA A 56 -21.35 -19.97 6.82
CA ALA A 56 -22.68 -19.38 6.76
C ALA A 56 -22.98 -18.57 8.03
N ALA A 57 -22.82 -19.16 9.21
CA ALA A 57 -23.02 -18.49 10.48
C ALA A 57 -22.11 -17.25 10.65
N PHE A 58 -20.85 -17.38 10.25
CA PHE A 58 -19.89 -16.28 10.31
C PHE A 58 -20.28 -15.11 9.40
N LYS A 59 -20.74 -15.38 8.17
CA LYS A 59 -21.26 -14.36 7.25
C LYS A 59 -22.48 -13.66 7.81
N THR A 60 -23.45 -14.41 8.34
CA THR A 60 -24.65 -13.84 8.98
C THR A 60 -24.29 -12.93 10.15
N LYS A 61 -23.36 -13.34 11.00
CA LYS A 61 -22.91 -12.53 12.14
C LYS A 61 -22.18 -11.26 11.70
N ALA A 62 -21.31 -11.34 10.69
CA ALA A 62 -20.63 -10.17 10.14
C ALA A 62 -21.62 -9.16 9.55
N GLN A 63 -22.62 -9.66 8.82
CA GLN A 63 -23.69 -8.84 8.26
C GLN A 63 -24.53 -8.17 9.35
N SER A 64 -24.86 -8.88 10.44
CA SER A 64 -25.66 -8.31 11.54
C SER A 64 -24.97 -7.15 12.26
N ILE A 65 -23.64 -7.03 12.15
CA ILE A 65 -22.85 -5.93 12.70
C ILE A 65 -22.39 -4.93 11.61
N GLY A 66 -22.93 -5.05 10.39
CA GLY A 66 -22.70 -4.10 9.30
C GLY A 66 -21.31 -4.16 8.65
N ILE A 67 -20.59 -5.30 8.74
CA ILE A 67 -19.26 -5.43 8.12
C ILE A 67 -19.19 -6.61 7.13
N PRO A 68 -18.41 -6.50 6.04
CA PRO A 68 -18.07 -7.65 5.20
C PRO A 68 -17.33 -8.72 6.01
N TYR A 69 -17.67 -9.99 5.81
CA TYR A 69 -17.04 -11.09 6.56
C TYR A 69 -15.51 -11.15 6.33
N GLN A 70 -15.01 -10.79 5.15
CA GLN A 70 -13.56 -10.72 4.89
C GLN A 70 -12.87 -9.66 5.74
N THR A 71 -13.56 -8.56 6.07
CA THR A 71 -13.04 -7.53 6.99
C THR A 71 -12.90 -8.11 8.39
N GLN A 72 -13.86 -8.93 8.84
CA GLN A 72 -13.76 -9.61 10.14
C GLN A 72 -12.61 -10.63 10.16
N ILE A 73 -12.39 -11.39 9.07
CA ILE A 73 -11.22 -12.28 8.95
C ILE A 73 -9.92 -11.49 9.11
N LYS A 74 -9.78 -10.36 8.41
CA LYS A 74 -8.59 -9.50 8.53
C LYS A 74 -8.40 -8.99 9.96
N ARG A 75 -9.47 -8.54 10.63
CA ARG A 75 -9.41 -8.10 12.03
C ARG A 75 -8.93 -9.19 12.97
N LEU A 76 -9.44 -10.42 12.81
CA LEU A 76 -9.00 -11.56 13.60
C LEU A 76 -7.52 -11.88 13.37
N MET A 77 -7.06 -11.86 12.11
CA MET A 77 -5.65 -12.07 11.77
C MET A 77 -4.74 -10.99 12.36
N THR A 78 -5.15 -9.72 12.25
CA THR A 78 -4.40 -8.58 12.79
C THR A 78 -4.31 -8.66 14.31
N ARG A 79 -5.45 -8.85 14.99
CA ARG A 79 -5.48 -8.98 16.44
C ARG A 79 -4.58 -10.12 16.92
N TRP A 80 -4.67 -11.29 16.28
CA TRP A 80 -3.85 -12.44 16.64
C TRP A 80 -2.33 -12.18 16.55
N LEU A 81 -1.88 -11.37 15.59
CA LEU A 81 -0.46 -11.13 15.36
C LEU A 81 0.10 -9.92 16.12
N PHE A 82 -0.72 -8.89 16.31
CA PHE A 82 -0.24 -7.58 16.76
C PHE A 82 -0.85 -7.12 18.10
N ASP A 83 -2.01 -7.68 18.49
CA ASP A 83 -2.64 -7.45 19.79
C ASP A 83 -2.98 -8.80 20.47
N PRO A 84 -1.98 -9.68 20.72
CA PRO A 84 -2.20 -10.89 21.51
C PRO A 84 -2.52 -10.50 22.96
N ASP A 85 -3.48 -11.20 23.57
CA ASP A 85 -3.81 -11.05 25.00
C ASP A 85 -2.62 -11.40 25.90
#